data_AF-A0A8H5ZN86-F1
#
_entry.id   AF-A0A8H5ZN86-F1
#
_cell.length_a   1.000
_cell.length_b   1.000
_cell.length_c   1.000
_cell.angle_alpha   90.00
_cell.angle_beta   90.00
_cell.angle_gamma   90.00
#
_symmetry.space_group_name_H-M   'P 1'
#
loop_
_entity.id
_entity.type
_entity.pdbx_description
1 polymer ?
#
loop_
_entity_poly.entity_id
_entity_poly.type
_entity_poly.pdbx_seq_one_letter_code
_entity_poly.pdbx_strand_id
1 'polypeptide(L)'
;MTFFSDSSMYRNFLVSPRIPPEIVLQTIQHIPFGNGTLMSALRNAHPRLHTLFSTYEQSLTRYFMQNELRHAERDFACEGDFSFAWLAECVRNYDIIDDVMDALCSDHNFNAIMPHNAFLAYTGLLLIHRISLLEKHGDDGQCYIESLRRDGLIAIYLVLHHSTLAARYHGSGWINQRTYGFFMGAEQFELRNELEFCFAEAALSIGPEFISDTLLHHDQSDCEATLLNFYHDYGIHDWEWPCLEAKGEFEPPRTQGPQREKDKKERSLFTTLLKCLAERMQCELSHVRERVERDLENTHHPLANLTLGGKEWLLKGKDLDER
;
A
#
# COMPACT_ATOMS: atom_id res chain seq x y z
N MET A 1 14.59 -39.19 -27.77
CA MET A 1 13.48 -39.78 -26.99
C MET A 1 12.71 -38.66 -26.33
N THR A 2 11.61 -38.25 -26.95
CA THR A 2 10.68 -37.25 -26.43
C THR A 2 9.59 -37.98 -25.66
N PHE A 3 9.57 -37.84 -24.33
CA PHE A 3 8.45 -38.25 -23.51
C PHE A 3 7.30 -37.26 -23.73
N PHE A 4 6.40 -37.58 -24.67
CA PHE A 4 5.06 -37.02 -24.65
C PHE A 4 4.31 -37.71 -23.52
N SER A 5 4.41 -37.13 -22.31
CA SER A 5 3.51 -37.45 -21.20
C SER A 5 2.08 -37.15 -21.68
N ASP A 6 1.27 -38.19 -21.72
CA ASP A 6 -0.10 -38.17 -22.23
C ASP A 6 -0.99 -37.37 -21.26
N SER A 7 -1.04 -36.05 -21.45
CA SER A 7 -1.82 -35.09 -20.63
C SER A 7 -3.29 -35.50 -20.45
N SER A 8 -3.80 -36.36 -21.33
CA SER A 8 -5.14 -36.96 -21.26
C SER A 8 -5.33 -37.88 -20.05
N MET A 9 -4.31 -38.63 -19.62
CA MET A 9 -4.40 -39.55 -18.47
C MET A 9 -4.53 -38.81 -17.14
N TYR A 10 -3.78 -37.72 -16.95
CA TYR A 10 -3.82 -36.92 -15.73
C TYR A 10 -5.12 -36.10 -15.60
N ARG A 11 -5.67 -35.62 -16.73
CA ARG A 11 -7.00 -35.01 -16.75
C ARG A 11 -8.08 -35.98 -16.28
N ASN A 12 -8.01 -37.24 -16.74
CA ASN A 12 -8.96 -38.28 -16.33
C ASN A 12 -8.88 -38.59 -14.84
N PHE A 13 -7.71 -38.43 -14.20
CA PHE A 13 -7.54 -38.70 -12.76
C PHE A 13 -8.34 -37.72 -11.89
N LEU A 14 -8.20 -36.42 -12.12
CA LEU A 14 -8.84 -35.38 -11.29
C LEU A 14 -10.36 -35.37 -11.42
N VAL A 15 -10.90 -35.80 -12.56
CA VAL A 15 -12.34 -35.80 -12.83
C VAL A 15 -13.01 -37.16 -12.64
N SER A 16 -12.26 -38.27 -12.62
CA SER A 16 -12.82 -39.63 -12.55
C SER A 16 -13.49 -39.94 -11.21
N PRO A 17 -14.81 -40.22 -11.18
CA PRO A 17 -15.56 -40.48 -9.95
C PRO A 17 -15.08 -41.72 -9.18
N ARG A 18 -14.22 -42.55 -9.80
CA ARG A 18 -13.61 -43.73 -9.17
C ARG A 18 -12.48 -43.38 -8.20
N ILE A 19 -11.88 -42.20 -8.34
CA ILE A 19 -10.83 -41.72 -7.45
C ILE A 19 -11.49 -41.08 -6.23
N PRO A 20 -11.10 -41.41 -4.98
CA PRO A 20 -11.67 -40.76 -3.80
C PRO A 20 -11.42 -39.24 -3.77
N PRO A 21 -12.38 -38.42 -3.30
CA PRO A 21 -12.21 -36.98 -3.09
C PRO A 21 -10.92 -36.58 -2.38
N GLU A 22 -10.52 -37.34 -1.36
CA GLU A 22 -9.38 -37.08 -0.49
C GLU A 22 -8.06 -37.11 -1.26
N ILE A 23 -7.93 -38.04 -2.22
CA ILE A 23 -6.74 -38.15 -3.07
C ILE A 23 -6.65 -36.99 -4.06
N VAL A 24 -7.80 -36.55 -4.59
CA VAL A 24 -7.87 -35.37 -5.46
C VAL A 24 -7.49 -34.11 -4.67
N LEU A 25 -8.01 -33.94 -3.46
CA LEU A 25 -7.69 -32.81 -2.59
C LEU A 25 -6.21 -32.79 -2.19
N GLN A 26 -5.64 -33.94 -1.83
CA GLN A 26 -4.20 -34.05 -1.54
C GLN A 26 -3.35 -33.67 -2.76
N THR A 27 -3.78 -34.04 -3.96
CA THR A 27 -3.09 -33.64 -5.20
C THR A 27 -3.17 -32.13 -5.40
N ILE A 28 -4.33 -31.51 -5.16
CA ILE A 28 -4.52 -30.05 -5.25
C ILE A 28 -3.63 -29.31 -4.26
N GLN A 29 -3.48 -29.82 -3.03
CA GLN A 29 -2.63 -29.22 -2.00
C GLN A 29 -1.14 -29.16 -2.38
N HIS A 30 -0.67 -30.00 -3.29
CA HIS A 30 0.71 -29.97 -3.78
C HIS A 30 0.95 -29.01 -4.95
N ILE A 31 -0.11 -28.38 -5.45
CA ILE A 31 0.00 -27.35 -6.49
C ILE A 31 0.23 -26.02 -5.78
N PRO A 32 1.27 -25.25 -6.12
CA PRO A 32 1.52 -23.95 -5.49
C PRO A 32 0.33 -23.02 -5.70
N PHE A 33 -0.04 -22.26 -4.67
CA PHE A 33 -1.19 -21.37 -4.75
C PHE A 33 -0.95 -20.25 -5.77
N GLY A 34 0.25 -19.68 -5.78
CA GLY A 34 0.61 -18.53 -6.62
C GLY A 34 -0.36 -17.38 -6.39
N ASN A 35 -0.90 -16.79 -7.46
CA ASN A 35 -1.92 -15.73 -7.40
C ASN A 35 -3.37 -16.26 -7.42
N GLY A 36 -3.59 -17.57 -7.15
CA GLY A 36 -4.91 -18.19 -7.12
C GLY A 36 -5.58 -18.40 -8.50
N THR A 37 -5.01 -17.89 -9.60
CA THR A 37 -5.59 -18.04 -10.95
C THR A 37 -5.74 -19.50 -11.37
N LEU A 38 -4.73 -20.32 -11.09
CA LEU A 38 -4.76 -21.76 -11.36
C LEU A 38 -5.82 -22.47 -10.53
N MET A 39 -5.99 -22.11 -9.26
CA MET A 39 -7.02 -22.68 -8.39
C MET A 39 -8.43 -22.31 -8.89
N SER A 40 -8.63 -21.08 -9.34
CA SER A 40 -9.88 -20.64 -9.96
C SER A 40 -10.16 -21.39 -11.27
N ALA A 41 -9.14 -21.58 -12.11
CA ALA A 41 -9.24 -22.35 -13.34
C ALA A 41 -9.59 -23.82 -13.07
N LEU A 42 -8.94 -24.45 -12.08
CA LEU A 42 -9.21 -25.83 -11.66
C LEU A 42 -10.64 -25.98 -11.12
N ARG A 43 -11.10 -25.03 -10.30
CA ARG A 43 -12.48 -24.99 -9.78
C ARG A 43 -13.51 -24.99 -10.92
N ASN A 44 -13.24 -24.25 -11.98
CA ASN A 44 -14.16 -24.08 -13.11
C ASN A 44 -13.98 -25.12 -14.22
N ALA A 45 -12.95 -25.97 -14.15
CA ALA A 45 -12.63 -26.93 -15.21
C ALA A 45 -13.61 -28.09 -15.32
N HIS A 46 -14.28 -28.48 -14.22
CA HIS A 46 -15.21 -29.61 -14.21
C HIS A 46 -16.21 -29.54 -13.04
N PRO A 47 -17.49 -29.93 -13.19
CA PRO A 47 -18.50 -29.85 -12.12
C PRO A 47 -18.10 -30.55 -10.82
N ARG A 48 -17.44 -31.70 -10.93
CA ARG A 48 -16.92 -32.42 -9.75
C ARG A 48 -15.88 -31.60 -8.98
N LEU A 49 -14.96 -30.94 -9.68
CA LEU A 49 -13.95 -30.10 -9.04
C LEU A 49 -14.62 -28.89 -8.41
N HIS A 50 -15.57 -28.27 -9.10
CA HIS A 50 -16.39 -27.20 -8.54
C HIS A 50 -17.03 -27.61 -7.21
N THR A 51 -17.66 -28.80 -7.16
CA THR A 51 -18.22 -29.33 -5.91
C THR A 51 -17.16 -29.51 -4.84
N LEU A 52 -16.02 -30.15 -5.15
CA LEU A 52 -14.93 -30.36 -4.19
C LEU A 52 -14.40 -29.04 -3.63
N PHE A 53 -14.12 -28.06 -4.48
CA PHE A 53 -13.67 -26.75 -4.04
C PHE A 53 -14.73 -26.07 -3.18
N SER A 54 -16.00 -26.07 -3.58
CA SER A 54 -17.07 -25.46 -2.76
C SER A 54 -17.26 -26.15 -1.39
N THR A 55 -17.00 -27.45 -1.29
CA THR A 55 -17.14 -28.21 -0.04
C THR A 55 -15.91 -28.08 0.87
N TYR A 56 -14.70 -27.99 0.31
CA TYR A 56 -13.44 -28.05 1.06
C TYR A 56 -12.62 -26.76 0.99
N GLU A 57 -13.18 -25.65 0.53
CA GLU A 57 -12.49 -24.36 0.36
C GLU A 57 -11.76 -23.93 1.63
N GLN A 58 -12.43 -23.95 2.78
CA GLN A 58 -11.81 -23.53 4.04
C GLN A 58 -10.60 -24.40 4.42
N SER A 59 -10.69 -25.73 4.21
CA SER A 59 -9.59 -26.65 4.53
C SER A 59 -8.39 -26.44 3.61
N LEU A 60 -8.64 -26.23 2.31
CA LEU A 60 -7.58 -25.92 1.35
C LEU A 60 -6.96 -24.55 1.61
N THR A 61 -7.79 -23.55 1.92
CA THR A 61 -7.34 -22.19 2.23
C THR A 61 -6.45 -22.18 3.46
N ARG A 62 -6.86 -22.86 4.55
CA ARG A 62 -6.02 -23.02 5.74
C ARG A 62 -4.70 -23.73 5.43
N TYR A 63 -4.72 -24.75 4.55
CA TYR A 63 -3.51 -25.44 4.15
C TYR A 63 -2.53 -24.49 3.44
N PHE A 64 -2.98 -23.71 2.45
CA PHE A 64 -2.13 -22.77 1.73
C PHE A 64 -1.63 -21.64 2.65
N MET A 65 -2.48 -21.14 3.53
CA MET A 65 -2.09 -20.16 4.54
C MET A 65 -0.97 -20.68 5.45
N GLN A 66 -1.07 -21.92 5.93
CA GLN A 66 -0.06 -22.49 6.84
C GLN A 66 1.26 -22.86 6.15
N ASN A 67 1.22 -23.22 4.87
CA ASN A 67 2.40 -23.71 4.16
C ASN A 67 3.10 -22.65 3.32
N GLU A 68 2.35 -21.77 2.65
CA GLU A 68 2.87 -20.78 1.71
C GLU A 68 2.74 -19.35 2.25
N LEU A 69 1.58 -18.99 2.82
CA LEU A 69 1.23 -17.61 3.21
C LEU A 69 1.11 -17.44 4.74
N ARG A 70 2.15 -17.85 5.47
CA ARG A 70 2.14 -17.99 6.94
C ARG A 70 1.82 -16.73 7.72
N HIS A 71 2.04 -15.56 7.11
CA HIS A 71 1.86 -14.27 7.75
C HIS A 71 0.59 -13.54 7.30
N ALA A 72 -0.13 -14.06 6.29
CA ALA A 72 -1.27 -13.37 5.69
C ALA A 72 -2.36 -13.03 6.71
N GLU A 73 -2.71 -13.95 7.61
CA GLU A 73 -3.71 -13.72 8.66
C GLU A 73 -3.32 -12.59 9.63
N ARG A 74 -2.01 -12.37 9.84
CA ARG A 74 -1.52 -11.31 10.74
C ARG A 74 -1.35 -9.98 10.02
N ASP A 75 -0.95 -10.04 8.76
CA ASP A 75 -0.61 -8.86 7.96
C ASP A 75 -1.86 -8.23 7.32
N PHE A 76 -2.87 -9.04 6.99
CA PHE A 76 -4.12 -8.61 6.36
C PHE A 76 -5.33 -8.99 7.21
N ALA A 77 -6.22 -8.02 7.44
CA ALA A 77 -7.47 -8.28 8.13
C ALA A 77 -8.38 -9.20 7.28
N CYS A 78 -9.13 -10.08 7.95
CA CYS A 78 -10.16 -10.90 7.33
C CYS A 78 -11.44 -10.77 8.17
N GLU A 79 -12.48 -10.17 7.61
CA GLU A 79 -13.76 -9.95 8.30
C GLU A 79 -14.71 -11.15 8.20
N GLY A 80 -14.34 -12.19 7.45
CA GLY A 80 -15.17 -13.36 7.20
C GLY A 80 -14.38 -14.67 7.18
N ASP A 81 -14.93 -15.66 6.48
CA ASP A 81 -14.27 -16.94 6.31
C ASP A 81 -13.08 -16.82 5.35
N PHE A 82 -11.98 -17.49 5.71
CA PHE A 82 -10.84 -17.64 4.81
C PHE A 82 -11.29 -18.32 3.51
N SER A 83 -11.13 -17.59 2.41
CA SER A 83 -11.47 -18.05 1.06
C SER A 83 -10.26 -17.97 0.13
N PHE A 84 -10.35 -18.60 -1.04
CA PHE A 84 -9.32 -18.43 -2.06
C PHE A 84 -9.27 -17.02 -2.64
N ALA A 85 -10.40 -16.32 -2.68
CA ALA A 85 -10.43 -14.93 -3.10
C ALA A 85 -9.61 -14.06 -2.15
N TRP A 86 -9.81 -14.23 -0.84
CA TRP A 86 -9.03 -13.54 0.18
C TRP A 86 -7.53 -13.86 0.09
N LEU A 87 -7.15 -15.13 -0.05
CA LEU A 87 -5.72 -15.47 -0.22
C LEU A 87 -5.12 -14.86 -1.49
N ALA A 88 -5.83 -14.87 -2.60
CA ALA A 88 -5.36 -14.26 -3.85
C ALA A 88 -5.18 -12.74 -3.69
N GLU A 89 -6.07 -12.09 -2.94
CA GLU A 89 -5.94 -10.68 -2.59
C GLU A 89 -4.72 -10.42 -1.68
N CYS A 90 -4.46 -11.29 -0.69
CA CYS A 90 -3.25 -11.20 0.13
C CYS A 90 -1.98 -11.30 -0.73
N VAL A 91 -1.92 -12.24 -1.69
CA VAL A 91 -0.77 -12.37 -2.60
C VAL A 91 -0.60 -11.09 -3.42
N ARG A 92 -1.69 -10.60 -4.02
CA ARG A 92 -1.65 -9.34 -4.79
C ARG A 92 -1.12 -8.18 -3.94
N ASN A 93 -1.58 -8.05 -2.70
CA ASN A 93 -1.14 -6.97 -1.83
C ASN A 93 0.32 -7.14 -1.39
N TYR A 94 0.79 -8.37 -1.18
CA TYR A 94 2.22 -8.63 -0.95
C TYR A 94 3.05 -8.25 -2.18
N ASP A 95 2.65 -8.66 -3.38
CA ASP A 95 3.35 -8.32 -4.62
C ASP A 95 3.46 -6.79 -4.79
N ILE A 96 2.36 -6.05 -4.56
CA ILE A 96 2.37 -4.58 -4.59
C ILE A 96 3.35 -3.98 -3.56
N ILE A 97 3.34 -4.49 -2.33
CA ILE A 97 4.21 -4.00 -1.26
C ILE A 97 5.67 -4.30 -1.58
N ASP A 98 5.97 -5.49 -2.07
CA ASP A 98 7.32 -5.91 -2.46
C ASP A 98 7.83 -5.04 -3.61
N ASP A 99 7.02 -4.79 -4.64
CA ASP A 99 7.35 -3.89 -5.75
C ASP A 99 7.65 -2.46 -5.27
N VAL A 100 6.81 -1.92 -4.38
CA VAL A 100 7.04 -0.58 -3.79
C VAL A 100 8.33 -0.58 -2.95
N MET A 101 8.55 -1.62 -2.14
CA MET A 101 9.77 -1.73 -1.33
C MET A 101 11.02 -1.84 -2.19
N ASP A 102 10.98 -2.57 -3.30
CA ASP A 102 12.07 -2.65 -4.27
C ASP A 102 12.39 -1.26 -4.85
N ALA A 103 11.37 -0.46 -5.17
CA ALA A 103 11.56 0.92 -5.63
C ALA A 103 12.13 1.85 -4.53
N LEU A 104 11.63 1.74 -3.30
CA LEU A 104 12.02 2.60 -2.18
C LEU A 104 13.41 2.24 -1.61
N CYS A 105 13.84 0.98 -1.72
CA CYS A 105 15.14 0.51 -1.24
C CYS A 105 16.20 0.41 -2.35
N SER A 106 15.84 0.65 -3.61
CA SER A 106 16.76 0.58 -4.74
C SER A 106 17.97 1.50 -4.57
N ASP A 107 19.17 1.02 -4.87
CA ASP A 107 20.39 1.84 -4.94
C ASP A 107 20.30 2.97 -6.00
N HIS A 108 19.38 2.83 -6.96
CA HIS A 108 19.10 3.87 -7.95
C HIS A 108 18.18 4.97 -7.43
N ASN A 109 17.52 4.75 -6.29
CA ASN A 109 16.72 5.77 -5.63
C ASN A 109 17.63 6.73 -4.84
N PHE A 110 17.69 7.99 -5.31
CA PHE A 110 18.44 9.07 -4.65
C PHE A 110 18.12 9.24 -3.14
N ASN A 111 16.90 8.93 -2.69
CA ASN A 111 16.52 8.94 -1.27
C ASN A 111 16.07 7.55 -0.83
N ALA A 112 16.88 6.52 -1.13
CA ALA A 112 16.59 5.16 -0.73
C ALA A 112 16.41 5.03 0.79
N ILE A 113 15.50 4.15 1.21
CA ILE A 113 15.31 3.79 2.61
C ILE A 113 16.57 3.06 3.09
N MET A 114 17.11 3.50 4.23
CA MET A 114 18.29 2.86 4.83
C MET A 114 17.98 1.38 5.19
N PRO A 115 18.92 0.44 5.00
CA PRO A 115 18.65 -0.99 5.18
C PRO A 115 18.09 -1.36 6.57
N HIS A 116 18.53 -0.70 7.64
CA HIS A 116 18.03 -0.96 8.99
C HIS A 116 16.59 -0.50 9.20
N ASN A 117 16.04 0.33 8.31
CA ASN A 117 14.64 0.79 8.36
C ASN A 117 13.73 0.00 7.40
N ALA A 118 14.25 -0.94 6.61
CA ALA A 118 13.48 -1.64 5.57
C ALA A 118 12.25 -2.39 6.15
N PHE A 119 12.41 -3.12 7.25
CA PHE A 119 11.29 -3.81 7.89
C PHE A 119 10.27 -2.86 8.53
N LEU A 120 10.71 -1.70 9.00
CA LEU A 120 9.83 -0.66 9.52
C LEU A 120 8.99 -0.05 8.37
N ALA A 121 9.62 0.21 7.23
CA ALA A 121 8.94 0.67 6.02
C ALA A 121 7.93 -0.36 5.51
N TYR A 122 8.29 -1.64 5.46
CA TYR A 122 7.37 -2.72 5.11
C TYR A 122 6.13 -2.72 6.03
N THR A 123 6.35 -2.54 7.33
CA THR A 123 5.26 -2.44 8.32
C THR A 123 4.41 -1.19 8.10
N GLY A 124 5.02 -0.07 7.72
CA GLY A 124 4.31 1.16 7.33
C GLY A 124 3.39 0.95 6.13
N LEU A 125 3.81 0.19 5.11
CA LEU A 125 2.97 -0.14 3.95
C LEU A 125 1.77 -1.02 4.33
N LEU A 126 1.96 -1.98 5.24
CA LEU A 126 0.85 -2.78 5.78
C LEU A 126 -0.14 -1.93 6.59
N LEU A 127 0.34 -0.98 7.39
CA LEU A 127 -0.51 -0.05 8.13
C LEU A 127 -1.29 0.89 7.18
N ILE A 128 -0.64 1.41 6.13
CA ILE A 128 -1.29 2.21 5.08
C ILE A 128 -2.36 1.37 4.37
N HIS A 129 -2.06 0.11 4.04
CA HIS A 129 -3.05 -0.79 3.45
C HIS A 129 -4.27 -0.94 4.37
N ARG A 130 -4.06 -1.12 5.68
CA ARG A 130 -5.15 -1.22 6.65
C ARG A 130 -5.99 0.06 6.74
N ILE A 131 -5.36 1.23 6.71
CA ILE A 131 -6.08 2.52 6.65
C ILE A 131 -6.94 2.57 5.38
N SER A 132 -6.39 2.22 4.22
CA SER A 132 -7.13 2.24 2.96
C SER A 132 -8.32 1.29 2.93
N LEU A 133 -8.25 0.14 3.61
CA LEU A 133 -9.38 -0.78 3.73
C LEU A 133 -10.50 -0.18 4.57
N LEU A 134 -10.18 0.49 5.67
CA LEU A 134 -11.18 1.17 6.52
C LEU A 134 -11.89 2.27 5.72
N GLU A 135 -11.13 3.10 5.01
CA GLU A 135 -11.69 4.15 4.15
C GLU A 135 -12.61 3.58 3.05
N LYS A 136 -12.23 2.45 2.43
CA LYS A 136 -13.05 1.77 1.41
C LYS A 136 -14.37 1.23 1.95
N HIS A 137 -14.41 0.75 3.19
CA HIS A 137 -15.62 0.22 3.83
C HIS A 137 -16.48 1.30 4.50
N GLY A 138 -16.05 2.55 4.47
CA GLY A 138 -16.73 3.66 5.15
C GLY A 138 -16.55 3.63 6.67
N ASP A 139 -15.58 2.86 7.17
CA ASP A 139 -15.10 2.94 8.53
C ASP A 139 -14.17 4.13 8.71
N ASP A 140 -13.93 4.51 9.96
CA ASP A 140 -13.19 5.72 10.29
C ASP A 140 -11.66 5.46 10.34
N GLY A 141 -10.98 5.64 9.20
CA GLY A 141 -9.53 5.56 9.11
C GLY A 141 -8.81 6.60 9.97
N GLN A 142 -9.44 7.76 10.22
CA GLN A 142 -8.94 8.78 11.11
C GLN A 142 -8.91 8.27 12.57
N CYS A 143 -10.00 7.68 13.06
CA CYS A 143 -10.03 7.04 14.38
C CYS A 143 -8.96 5.96 14.52
N TYR A 144 -8.69 5.20 13.45
CA TYR A 144 -7.61 4.21 13.48
C TYR A 144 -6.24 4.87 13.65
N ILE A 145 -5.92 5.93 12.90
CA ILE A 145 -4.67 6.70 13.06
C ILE A 145 -4.55 7.23 14.48
N GLU A 146 -5.61 7.82 15.04
CA GLU A 146 -5.61 8.37 16.40
C GLU A 146 -5.38 7.29 17.48
N SER A 147 -5.83 6.06 17.21
CA SER A 147 -5.63 4.90 18.08
C SER A 147 -4.19 4.36 18.07
N LEU A 148 -3.42 4.64 17.01
CA LEU A 148 -2.04 4.16 16.89
C LEU A 148 -1.12 4.82 17.92
N ARG A 149 -0.15 4.03 18.37
CA ARG A 149 0.97 4.48 19.18
C ARG A 149 2.09 5.06 18.32
N ARG A 150 3.10 5.67 18.97
CA ARG A 150 4.15 6.47 18.33
C ARG A 150 4.84 5.69 17.20
N ASP A 151 5.24 4.46 17.47
CA ASP A 151 6.09 3.68 16.58
C ASP A 151 5.37 3.29 15.29
N GLY A 152 4.07 2.99 15.37
CA GLY A 152 3.23 2.73 14.20
C GLY A 152 3.06 3.98 13.32
N LEU A 153 2.87 5.14 13.95
CA LEU A 153 2.79 6.42 13.23
C LEU A 153 4.12 6.77 12.55
N ILE A 154 5.26 6.48 13.19
CA ILE A 154 6.60 6.66 12.61
C ILE A 154 6.77 5.76 11.37
N ALA A 155 6.32 4.51 11.44
CA ALA A 155 6.38 3.59 10.30
C ALA A 155 5.60 4.11 9.08
N ILE A 156 4.39 4.62 9.31
CA ILE A 156 3.57 5.23 8.25
C ILE A 156 4.27 6.48 7.69
N TYR A 157 4.76 7.38 8.56
CA TYR A 157 5.46 8.58 8.14
C TYR A 157 6.69 8.26 7.28
N LEU A 158 7.52 7.30 7.70
CA LEU A 158 8.72 6.89 6.97
C LEU A 158 8.37 6.51 5.52
N VAL A 159 7.35 5.66 5.34
CA VAL A 159 6.94 5.21 4.01
C VAL A 159 6.40 6.36 3.18
N LEU A 160 5.49 7.17 3.74
CA LEU A 160 4.93 8.32 3.01
C LEU A 160 6.04 9.28 2.60
N HIS A 161 6.94 9.60 3.51
CA HIS A 161 8.05 10.50 3.26
C HIS A 161 8.94 10.02 2.10
N HIS A 162 9.43 8.78 2.17
CA HIS A 162 10.29 8.22 1.13
C HIS A 162 9.53 7.99 -0.19
N SER A 163 8.25 7.65 -0.15
CA SER A 163 7.41 7.53 -1.35
C SER A 163 7.20 8.88 -2.02
N THR A 164 6.93 9.93 -1.26
CA THR A 164 6.82 11.30 -1.79
C THR A 164 8.13 11.76 -2.42
N LEU A 165 9.27 11.50 -1.77
CA LEU A 165 10.58 11.84 -2.33
C LEU A 165 10.89 11.02 -3.59
N ALA A 166 10.56 9.73 -3.60
CA ALA A 166 10.73 8.88 -4.77
C ALA A 166 9.85 9.38 -5.93
N ALA A 167 8.59 9.71 -5.69
CA ALA A 167 7.68 10.26 -6.69
C ALA A 167 8.19 11.61 -7.22
N ARG A 168 8.71 12.47 -6.34
CA ARG A 168 9.29 13.76 -6.71
C ARG A 168 10.48 13.61 -7.66
N TYR A 169 11.40 12.69 -7.41
CA TYR A 169 12.65 12.63 -8.17
C TYR A 169 12.64 11.61 -9.32
N HIS A 170 11.87 10.52 -9.18
CA HIS A 170 11.87 9.39 -10.10
C HIS A 170 10.50 9.10 -10.72
N GLY A 171 9.41 9.62 -10.13
CA GLY A 171 8.07 9.47 -10.69
C GLY A 171 7.84 10.32 -11.94
N SER A 172 6.59 10.66 -12.22
CA SER A 172 6.18 11.46 -13.39
C SER A 172 4.99 12.34 -13.04
N GLY A 173 4.56 13.18 -13.98
CA GLY A 173 3.43 14.09 -13.77
C GLY A 173 3.79 15.32 -12.93
N TRP A 174 2.77 15.94 -12.34
CA TRP A 174 2.89 17.19 -11.60
C TRP A 174 3.69 17.06 -10.30
N ILE A 175 3.77 15.86 -9.70
CA ILE A 175 4.61 15.65 -8.51
C ILE A 175 6.11 15.66 -8.84
N ASN A 176 6.49 15.36 -10.08
CA ASN A 176 7.90 15.23 -10.45
C ASN A 176 8.61 16.60 -10.53
N GLN A 177 9.81 16.68 -9.95
CA GLN A 177 10.64 17.88 -9.92
C GLN A 177 10.98 18.43 -11.32
N ARG A 178 11.09 17.57 -12.34
CA ARG A 178 11.40 17.97 -13.72
C ARG A 178 10.29 18.81 -14.34
N THR A 179 9.05 18.67 -13.87
CA THR A 179 7.90 19.44 -14.35
C THR A 179 8.05 20.94 -14.08
N TYR A 180 8.79 21.31 -13.04
CA TYR A 180 9.01 22.70 -12.64
C TYR A 180 10.27 23.33 -13.25
N GLY A 181 11.07 22.57 -14.00
CA GLY A 181 12.32 23.05 -14.57
C GLY A 181 13.44 23.26 -13.53
N PHE A 182 14.47 24.01 -13.92
CA PHE A 182 15.70 24.17 -13.14
C PHE A 182 15.58 25.20 -12.00
N PHE A 183 14.76 26.25 -12.19
CA PHE A 183 14.51 27.27 -11.18
C PHE A 183 13.06 27.20 -10.74
N MET A 184 12.84 27.15 -9.42
CA MET A 184 11.52 27.11 -8.82
C MET A 184 11.20 28.47 -8.19
N GLY A 185 10.17 29.14 -8.71
CA GLY A 185 9.58 30.32 -8.08
C GLY A 185 8.78 29.98 -6.83
N ALA A 186 8.37 31.00 -6.06
CA ALA A 186 7.58 30.80 -4.84
C ALA A 186 6.27 30.04 -5.10
N GLU A 187 5.53 30.40 -6.17
CA GLU A 187 4.27 29.75 -6.55
C GLU A 187 4.44 28.26 -6.91
N GLN A 188 5.52 27.92 -7.64
CA GLN A 188 5.83 26.54 -7.99
C GLN A 188 6.21 25.72 -6.75
N PHE A 189 6.90 26.34 -5.78
CA PHE A 189 7.23 25.71 -4.51
C PHE A 189 5.98 25.44 -3.67
N GLU A 190 5.05 26.39 -3.63
CA GLU A 190 3.75 26.25 -2.97
C GLU A 190 2.92 25.13 -3.62
N LEU A 191 2.76 25.14 -4.95
CA LEU A 191 2.06 24.07 -5.67
C LEU A 191 2.68 22.70 -5.38
N ARG A 192 4.01 22.60 -5.42
CA ARG A 192 4.69 21.33 -5.16
C ARG A 192 4.39 20.82 -3.74
N ASN A 193 4.46 21.69 -2.74
CA ASN A 193 4.16 21.29 -1.37
C ASN A 193 2.70 20.84 -1.21
N GLU A 194 1.76 21.48 -1.91
CA GLU A 194 0.36 21.03 -1.94
C GLU A 194 0.22 19.66 -2.60
N LEU A 195 0.89 19.42 -3.73
CA LEU A 195 0.84 18.12 -4.41
C LEU A 195 1.48 17.01 -3.57
N GLU A 196 2.55 17.30 -2.85
CA GLU A 196 3.18 16.35 -1.93
C GLU A 196 2.28 16.00 -0.75
N PHE A 197 1.56 16.99 -0.22
CA PHE A 197 0.51 16.77 0.77
C PHE A 197 -0.60 15.88 0.18
N CYS A 198 -1.08 16.19 -1.02
CA CYS A 198 -2.15 15.45 -1.67
C CYS A 198 -1.73 14.02 -2.04
N PHE A 199 -0.46 13.81 -2.37
CA PHE A 199 0.10 12.48 -2.58
C PHE A 199 0.09 11.65 -1.30
N ALA A 200 0.52 12.23 -0.17
CA ALA A 200 0.50 11.54 1.11
C ALA A 200 -0.95 11.21 1.55
N GLU A 201 -1.88 12.14 1.32
CA GLU A 201 -3.31 11.91 1.56
C GLU A 201 -3.86 10.78 0.66
N ALA A 202 -3.60 10.84 -0.65
CA ALA A 202 -4.03 9.81 -1.60
C ALA A 202 -3.46 8.44 -1.27
N ALA A 203 -2.18 8.36 -0.87
CA ALA A 203 -1.55 7.11 -0.45
C ALA A 203 -2.22 6.52 0.80
N LEU A 204 -2.65 7.34 1.76
CA LEU A 204 -3.38 6.89 2.94
C LEU A 204 -4.80 6.42 2.60
N SER A 205 -5.52 7.15 1.74
CA SER A 205 -6.91 6.83 1.39
C SER A 205 -7.04 5.64 0.43
N ILE A 206 -6.17 5.53 -0.57
CA ILE A 206 -6.24 4.48 -1.62
C ILE A 206 -5.40 3.26 -1.25
N GLY A 207 -4.28 3.48 -0.56
CA GLY A 207 -3.36 2.45 -0.10
C GLY A 207 -2.07 2.35 -0.94
N PRO A 208 -1.27 1.29 -0.70
CA PRO A 208 0.01 1.08 -1.38
C PRO A 208 -0.09 0.95 -2.91
N GLU A 209 -1.26 0.56 -3.43
CA GLU A 209 -1.54 0.48 -4.87
C GLU A 209 -1.32 1.84 -5.55
N PHE A 210 -1.75 2.95 -4.94
CA PHE A 210 -1.51 4.29 -5.48
C PHE A 210 -0.02 4.67 -5.52
N ILE A 211 0.75 4.22 -4.52
CA ILE A 211 2.21 4.42 -4.49
C ILE A 211 2.85 3.62 -5.63
N SER A 212 2.48 2.35 -5.78
CA SER A 212 2.96 1.48 -6.87
C SER A 212 2.64 2.08 -8.23
N ASP A 213 1.40 2.52 -8.43
CA ASP A 213 0.96 3.15 -9.66
C ASP A 213 1.76 4.40 -10.00
N THR A 214 2.00 5.27 -9.01
CA THR A 214 2.76 6.51 -9.21
C THR A 214 4.25 6.26 -9.50
N LEU A 215 4.85 5.25 -8.87
CA LEU A 215 6.29 4.99 -8.97
C LEU A 215 6.68 4.06 -10.12
N LEU A 216 5.84 3.08 -10.44
CA LEU A 216 6.19 1.95 -11.31
C LEU A 216 5.27 1.82 -12.53
N HIS A 217 4.00 2.19 -12.40
CA HIS A 217 2.97 1.95 -13.43
C HIS A 217 2.30 3.24 -13.93
N HIS A 218 3.02 4.36 -13.91
CA HIS A 218 2.44 5.67 -14.25
C HIS A 218 1.81 5.72 -15.64
N ASP A 219 2.42 5.06 -16.63
CA ASP A 219 1.90 5.04 -18.01
C ASP A 219 0.67 4.12 -18.21
N GLN A 220 0.35 3.29 -17.21
CA GLN A 220 -0.70 2.28 -17.29
C GLN A 220 -1.85 2.51 -16.30
N SER A 221 -1.74 3.55 -15.46
CA SER A 221 -2.68 3.84 -14.37
C SER A 221 -3.20 5.28 -14.47
N ASP A 222 -4.34 5.53 -13.82
CA ASP A 222 -4.92 6.87 -13.69
C ASP A 222 -4.37 7.62 -12.46
N CYS A 223 -3.11 7.34 -12.05
CA CYS A 223 -2.52 7.88 -10.83
C CYS A 223 -2.43 9.41 -10.85
N GLU A 224 -2.14 10.00 -12.00
CA GLU A 224 -2.06 11.45 -12.14
C GLU A 224 -3.43 12.12 -11.99
N ALA A 225 -4.46 11.55 -12.64
CA ALA A 225 -5.83 12.02 -12.49
C ALA A 225 -6.29 11.89 -11.03
N THR A 226 -5.91 10.80 -10.38
CA THR A 226 -6.19 10.55 -8.97
C THR A 226 -5.51 11.60 -8.08
N LEU A 227 -4.22 11.86 -8.25
CA LEU A 227 -3.50 12.91 -7.52
C LEU A 227 -4.16 14.28 -7.70
N LEU A 228 -4.54 14.61 -8.93
CA LEU A 228 -5.22 15.87 -9.24
C LEU A 228 -6.62 15.96 -8.61
N ASN A 229 -7.33 14.85 -8.42
CA ASN A 229 -8.58 14.85 -7.66
C ASN A 229 -8.35 15.13 -6.17
N PHE A 230 -7.31 14.55 -5.56
CA PHE A 230 -6.93 14.90 -4.18
C PHE A 230 -6.49 16.36 -4.07
N TYR A 231 -5.74 16.86 -5.06
CA TYR A 231 -5.40 18.27 -5.14
C TYR A 231 -6.62 19.18 -5.27
N HIS A 232 -7.62 18.77 -6.05
CA HIS A 232 -8.90 19.48 -6.14
C HIS A 232 -9.59 19.53 -4.77
N ASP A 233 -9.63 18.44 -4.03
CA ASP A 233 -10.37 18.35 -2.76
C ASP A 233 -9.63 19.04 -1.60
N TYR A 234 -8.30 18.89 -1.52
CA TYR A 234 -7.51 19.29 -0.35
C TYR A 234 -6.64 20.53 -0.57
N GLY A 235 -6.35 20.93 -1.81
CA GLY A 235 -5.56 22.13 -2.12
C GLY A 235 -6.09 23.37 -1.40
N ILE A 236 -5.19 24.19 -0.84
CA ILE A 236 -5.57 25.38 -0.06
C ILE A 236 -5.53 26.65 -0.91
N HIS A 237 -4.70 26.69 -1.96
CA HIS A 237 -4.63 27.81 -2.87
C HIS A 237 -5.76 27.73 -3.90
N ASP A 238 -6.62 28.76 -3.89
CA ASP A 238 -7.47 29.10 -5.01
C ASP A 238 -6.68 30.03 -5.92
N TRP A 239 -6.06 29.47 -6.95
CA TRP A 239 -5.32 30.24 -7.94
C TRP A 239 -6.28 31.18 -8.67
N GLU A 240 -6.26 32.47 -8.32
CA GLU A 240 -7.17 33.47 -8.89
C GLU A 240 -6.96 33.59 -10.40
N TRP A 241 -8.05 33.48 -11.17
CA TRP A 241 -8.00 33.62 -12.62
C TRP A 241 -8.54 34.98 -13.09
N PRO A 242 -7.89 35.64 -14.06
CA PRO A 242 -6.55 35.32 -14.58
C PRO A 242 -5.49 35.58 -13.51
N CYS A 243 -4.40 34.80 -13.48
CA CYS A 243 -3.22 35.16 -12.70
C CYS A 243 -2.69 36.46 -13.31
N LEU A 244 -3.15 37.61 -12.81
CA LEU A 244 -2.87 38.94 -13.35
C LEU A 244 -1.36 39.26 -13.31
N GLU A 245 -0.59 38.51 -12.51
CA GLU A 245 0.86 38.62 -12.38
C GLU A 245 1.64 37.55 -13.16
N ALA A 246 1.00 36.50 -13.68
CA ALA A 246 1.64 35.47 -14.48
C ALA A 246 1.90 35.99 -15.91
N LYS A 247 2.94 36.82 -16.04
CA LYS A 247 3.58 37.04 -17.34
C LYS A 247 4.30 35.75 -17.76
N GLY A 248 3.53 34.78 -18.25
CA GLY A 248 3.95 33.91 -19.34
C GLY A 248 4.61 32.56 -19.06
N GLU A 249 4.73 32.01 -17.83
CA GLU A 249 5.49 30.75 -17.68
C GLU A 249 4.90 29.66 -16.77
N PHE A 250 4.02 29.97 -15.82
CA PHE A 250 3.48 28.96 -14.90
C PHE A 250 1.95 29.02 -14.84
N GLU A 251 1.31 27.92 -15.21
CA GLU A 251 -0.12 27.71 -14.99
C GLU A 251 -0.29 26.43 -14.15
N PRO A 252 -0.84 26.50 -12.93
CA PRO A 252 -1.08 25.32 -12.11
C PRO A 252 -2.12 24.40 -12.79
N PRO A 253 -2.13 23.09 -12.45
CA PRO A 253 -3.08 22.15 -13.01
C PRO A 253 -4.51 22.61 -12.73
N ARG A 254 -5.31 22.69 -13.79
CA ARG A 254 -6.73 23.04 -13.70
C ARG A 254 -7.53 21.79 -13.42
N THR A 255 -8.15 21.73 -12.26
CA THR A 255 -9.06 20.65 -11.89
C THR A 255 -10.50 21.13 -12.02
N GLN A 256 -11.32 20.39 -12.75
CA GLN A 256 -12.75 20.63 -12.86
C GLN A 256 -13.47 19.53 -12.10
N GLY A 257 -14.17 19.91 -11.03
CA GLY A 257 -14.83 18.97 -10.13
C GLY A 257 -16.04 19.60 -9.45
N PRO A 258 -16.87 18.79 -8.77
CA PRO A 258 -17.94 19.31 -7.93
C PRO A 258 -17.38 20.27 -6.88
N GLN A 259 -18.21 21.23 -6.45
CA GLN A 259 -17.77 22.22 -5.48
C GLN A 259 -17.20 21.55 -4.23
N ARG A 260 -16.00 21.97 -3.81
CA ARG A 260 -15.33 21.48 -2.59
C ARG A 260 -16.32 21.46 -1.43
N GLU A 261 -16.53 20.29 -0.84
CA GLU A 261 -17.29 20.18 0.40
C GLU A 261 -16.49 20.87 1.52
N LYS A 262 -17.10 21.86 2.18
CA LYS A 262 -16.42 22.69 3.19
C LYS A 262 -15.86 21.88 4.37
N ASP A 263 -16.41 20.68 4.62
CA ASP A 263 -16.08 19.85 5.78
C ASP A 263 -15.03 18.76 5.48
N LYS A 264 -14.66 18.52 4.21
CA LYS A 264 -13.66 17.48 3.85
C LYS A 264 -12.25 17.80 4.36
N LYS A 265 -11.89 19.09 4.42
CA LYS A 265 -10.56 19.52 4.91
C LYS A 265 -10.35 19.23 6.40
N GLU A 266 -11.42 19.14 7.19
CA GLU A 266 -11.32 18.77 8.62
C GLU A 266 -10.97 17.29 8.83
N ARG A 267 -11.05 16.46 7.79
CA ARG A 267 -10.87 15.00 7.84
C ARG A 267 -9.61 14.47 7.15
N SER A 268 -8.60 15.31 6.91
CA SER A 268 -7.35 14.84 6.29
C SER A 268 -6.65 13.80 7.17
N LEU A 269 -6.42 12.61 6.61
CA LEU A 269 -5.71 11.51 7.24
C LEU A 269 -4.24 11.90 7.50
N PHE A 270 -3.59 12.56 6.54
CA PHE A 270 -2.19 12.95 6.68
C PHE A 270 -2.01 14.04 7.73
N THR A 271 -2.93 15.00 7.80
CA THR A 271 -2.91 16.03 8.86
C THR A 271 -3.11 15.41 10.24
N THR A 272 -4.04 14.46 10.36
CA THR A 272 -4.26 13.70 11.61
C THR A 272 -3.02 12.93 12.01
N LEU A 273 -2.37 12.22 11.07
CA LEU A 273 -1.11 11.51 11.31
C LEU A 273 -0.04 12.43 11.92
N LEU A 274 0.19 13.59 11.30
CA LEU A 274 1.21 14.53 11.78
C LEU A 274 0.86 15.14 13.14
N LYS A 275 -0.41 15.45 13.40
CA LYS A 275 -0.88 15.94 14.72
C LYS A 275 -0.68 14.88 15.80
N CYS A 276 -1.08 13.63 15.53
CA CYS A 276 -0.86 12.53 16.46
C CYS A 276 0.63 12.30 16.72
N LEU A 277 1.48 12.36 15.69
CA LEU A 277 2.94 12.27 15.87
C LEU A 277 3.47 13.39 16.76
N ALA A 278 3.08 14.64 16.52
CA ALA A 278 3.48 15.80 17.32
C ALA A 278 3.11 15.62 18.80
N GLU A 279 1.87 15.18 19.06
CA GLU A 279 1.38 14.91 20.42
C GLU A 279 2.15 13.78 21.09
N ARG A 280 2.33 12.63 20.42
CA ARG A 280 3.01 11.45 20.97
C ARG A 280 4.52 11.68 21.18
N MET A 281 5.14 12.51 20.34
CA MET A 281 6.56 12.89 20.45
C MET A 281 6.80 14.13 21.32
N GLN A 282 5.73 14.74 21.85
CA GLN A 282 5.77 15.97 22.66
C GLN A 282 6.57 17.07 21.97
N CYS A 283 6.21 17.38 20.73
CA CYS A 283 6.84 18.42 19.93
C CYS A 283 5.82 19.26 19.15
N GLU A 284 6.27 20.40 18.66
CA GLU A 284 5.50 21.20 17.71
C GLU A 284 5.41 20.47 16.36
N LEU A 285 4.30 20.67 15.65
CA LEU A 285 4.03 20.06 14.33
C LEU A 285 5.19 20.29 13.33
N SER A 286 5.78 21.50 13.35
CA SER A 286 6.91 21.87 12.49
C SER A 286 8.18 21.07 12.74
N HIS A 287 8.34 20.48 13.92
CA HIS A 287 9.53 19.70 14.31
C HIS A 287 9.36 18.19 14.16
N VAL A 288 8.16 17.70 13.84
CA VAL A 288 7.89 16.25 13.70
C VAL A 288 8.86 15.63 12.70
N ARG A 289 8.93 16.21 11.49
CA ARG A 289 9.79 15.74 10.41
C ARG A 289 11.25 15.62 10.85
N GLU A 290 11.82 16.70 11.36
CA GLU A 290 13.23 16.75 11.78
C GLU A 290 13.55 15.73 12.87
N ARG A 291 12.63 15.54 13.83
CA ARG A 291 12.81 14.56 14.92
C ARG A 291 12.75 13.13 14.40
N VAL A 292 11.73 12.81 13.59
CA VAL A 292 11.57 11.45 13.06
C VAL A 292 12.75 11.08 12.16
N GLU A 293 13.17 11.96 11.25
CA GLU A 293 14.33 11.73 10.38
C GLU A 293 15.61 11.49 11.21
N ARG A 294 15.86 12.33 12.22
CA ARG A 294 17.01 12.16 13.14
C ARG A 294 16.99 10.82 13.87
N ASP A 295 15.83 10.41 14.36
CA ASP A 295 15.69 9.13 15.07
C ASP A 295 15.97 7.97 14.11
N LEU A 296 15.42 8.03 12.88
CA LEU A 296 15.55 6.98 11.87
C LEU A 296 16.94 6.87 11.24
N GLU A 297 17.74 7.94 11.25
CA GLU A 297 19.16 7.91 10.86
C GLU A 297 20.03 7.09 11.82
N ASN A 298 19.65 6.99 13.10
CA ASN A 298 20.45 6.30 14.10
C ASN A 298 20.29 4.77 14.03
N THR A 299 21.29 4.03 13.56
CA THR A 299 21.23 2.56 13.43
C THR A 299 20.96 1.79 14.74
N HIS A 300 21.03 2.44 15.90
CA HIS A 300 20.75 1.87 17.22
C HIS A 300 19.40 2.30 17.81
N HIS A 301 18.55 2.98 17.03
CA HIS A 301 17.20 3.35 17.49
C HIS A 301 16.33 2.08 17.69
N PRO A 302 15.33 2.09 18.60
CA PRO A 302 14.55 0.90 18.93
C PRO A 302 13.78 0.27 17.76
N LEU A 303 13.48 1.06 16.72
CA LEU A 303 12.75 0.61 15.52
C LEU A 303 13.71 0.07 14.44
N ALA A 304 15.03 0.17 14.63
CA ALA A 304 16.03 -0.29 13.68
C ALA A 304 16.06 -1.81 13.67
N ASN A 305 16.16 -2.40 12.49
CA ASN A 305 16.15 -3.84 12.24
C ASN A 305 14.94 -4.52 12.89
N LEU A 306 13.75 -3.92 12.70
CA LEU A 306 12.49 -4.39 13.27
C LEU A 306 12.30 -5.90 13.05
N THR A 307 12.14 -6.64 14.15
CA THR A 307 11.92 -8.08 14.10
C THR A 307 10.49 -8.42 13.63
N LEU A 308 10.25 -9.66 13.19
CA LEU A 308 8.90 -10.16 12.88
C LEU A 308 7.91 -9.97 14.05
N GLY A 309 8.38 -10.17 15.28
CA GLY A 309 7.56 -9.90 16.47
C GLY A 309 7.27 -8.41 16.63
N GLY A 310 8.26 -7.54 16.39
CA GLY A 310 8.07 -6.09 16.40
C GLY A 310 7.03 -5.64 15.37
N LYS A 311 7.11 -6.14 14.13
CA LYS A 311 6.08 -5.92 13.11
C LYS A 311 4.68 -6.25 13.63
N GLU A 312 4.50 -7.43 14.22
CA GLU A 312 3.20 -7.87 14.75
C GLU A 312 2.69 -6.94 15.86
N TRP A 313 3.57 -6.43 16.72
CA TRP A 313 3.21 -5.47 17.77
C TRP A 313 2.73 -4.13 17.18
N LEU A 314 3.45 -3.60 16.18
CA LEU A 314 3.07 -2.36 15.51
C LEU A 314 1.72 -2.51 14.77
N LEU A 315 1.49 -3.64 14.09
CA LEU A 315 0.21 -3.92 13.41
C LEU A 315 -0.98 -4.01 14.39
N LYS A 316 -0.72 -4.36 15.65
CA LYS A 316 -1.70 -4.33 16.75
C LYS A 316 -1.90 -2.92 17.34
N GLY A 317 -1.22 -1.92 16.80
CA GLY A 317 -1.28 -0.52 17.23
C GLY A 317 -0.51 -0.24 18.51
N LYS A 318 0.50 -1.04 18.86
CA LYS A 318 1.26 -0.92 20.12
C LYS A 318 2.71 -0.54 19.85
N ASP A 319 3.35 0.12 20.82
CA ASP A 319 4.78 0.46 20.75
C ASP A 319 5.68 -0.72 21.15
N LEU A 320 6.93 -0.71 20.69
CA LEU A 320 7.91 -1.74 21.05
C LEU A 320 8.32 -1.68 22.53
N ASP A 321 8.22 -0.50 23.14
CA ASP A 321 8.55 -0.27 24.55
C ASP A 321 7.52 -0.89 25.52
N GLU A 322 6.35 -1.30 25.03
CA GLU A 322 5.29 -1.98 25.81
C GLU A 322 5.42 -3.53 25.83
N ARG A 323 6.52 -4.07 25.28
CA ARG A 323 6.73 -5.52 25.08
C ARG A 323 7.27 -6.27 26.32
#